data_AF-A0A8X6S607-F1
#
_entry.id   AF-A0A8X6S607-F1
#
_cell.length_a   1.000
_cell.length_b   1.000
_cell.length_c   1.000
_cell.angle_alpha   90.00
_cell.angle_beta   90.00
_cell.angle_gamma   90.00
#
_symmetry.space_group_name_H-M   'P 1'
#
loop_
_entity.id
_entity.type
_entity.pdbx_description
1 polymer ?
#
loop_
_entity_poly.entity_id
_entity_poly.type
_entity_poly.pdbx_seq_one_letter_code
_entity_poly.pdbx_strand_id
1 'polypeptide(L)'
;MSNRCVMHRYTGRATGIMVWGGIGHHARTPLVCIAGTLNSQRYIFDVLEPVALPYLQGLATAIFQQDNARPHVARIVQSSS
;
A
#
# COMPACT_ATOMS: atom_id res chain seq x y z
N MET A 1 6.46 40.86 -14.29
CA MET A 1 5.20 40.49 -13.62
C MET A 1 5.16 38.97 -13.51
N SER A 2 5.37 38.41 -12.31
CA SER A 2 5.49 36.96 -12.08
C SER A 2 4.09 36.35 -11.89
N ASN A 3 3.71 35.43 -12.79
CA ASN A 3 2.46 34.70 -12.72
C ASN A 3 2.46 33.79 -11.49
N ARG A 4 1.66 34.13 -10.48
CA ARG A 4 1.38 33.23 -9.35
C ARG A 4 0.38 32.18 -9.82
N CYS A 5 0.83 30.94 -9.98
CA CYS A 5 -0.06 29.79 -10.11
C CYS A 5 -0.77 29.60 -8.76
N VAL A 6 -2.05 30.00 -8.67
CA VAL A 6 -2.88 29.78 -7.50
C VAL A 6 -3.48 28.39 -7.62
N MET A 7 -2.93 27.42 -6.87
CA MET A 7 -3.51 26.08 -6.77
C MET A 7 -4.74 26.16 -5.84
N HIS A 8 -5.93 26.12 -6.43
CA HIS A 8 -7.17 26.03 -5.67
C HIS A 8 -7.30 24.61 -5.12
N ARG A 9 -6.90 24.40 -3.85
CA ARG A 9 -7.02 23.10 -3.19
C ARG A 9 -8.46 22.94 -2.72
N TYR A 10 -9.21 22.05 -3.37
CA TYR A 10 -10.54 21.67 -2.89
C TYR A 10 -10.40 21.02 -1.50
N THR A 11 -10.92 21.67 -0.46
CA THR A 11 -10.82 21.23 0.95
C THR A 11 -12.05 20.45 1.43
N GLY A 12 -12.98 20.13 0.53
CA GLY A 12 -14.10 19.24 0.83
C GLY A 12 -13.61 17.82 1.17
N ARG A 13 -14.32 17.12 2.08
CA ARG A 13 -14.10 15.68 2.30
C ARG A 13 -14.44 14.94 1.00
N ALA A 14 -13.42 14.57 0.24
CA ALA A 14 -13.56 13.60 -0.83
C ALA A 14 -13.60 12.20 -0.21
N THR A 15 -14.67 11.45 -0.44
CA THR A 15 -14.70 10.02 -0.13
C THR A 15 -13.80 9.29 -1.13
N GLY A 16 -12.54 9.07 -0.77
CA GLY A 16 -11.61 8.26 -1.53
C GLY A 16 -11.78 6.77 -1.22
N ILE A 17 -11.56 5.92 -2.22
CA ILE A 17 -11.41 4.47 -2.01
C ILE A 17 -9.92 4.19 -1.81
N MET A 18 -9.59 3.44 -0.77
CA MET A 18 -8.22 2.95 -0.55
C MET A 18 -8.07 1.59 -1.23
N VAL A 19 -7.00 1.41 -1.99
CA VAL A 19 -6.66 0.16 -2.65
C VAL A 19 -5.20 -0.20 -2.39
N TRP A 20 -4.88 -1.48 -2.40
CA TRP A 20 -3.51 -1.98 -2.34
C TRP A 20 -3.24 -2.95 -3.50
N GLY A 21 -2.03 -2.89 -4.07
CA GLY A 21 -1.56 -3.85 -5.06
C GLY A 21 -0.05 -3.75 -5.26
N GLY A 22 0.57 -4.88 -5.59
CA GLY A 22 1.97 -4.98 -5.97
C GLY A 22 2.13 -5.22 -7.47
N ILE A 23 3.19 -4.68 -8.05
CA ILE A 23 3.56 -4.88 -9.45
C ILE A 23 5.02 -5.34 -9.50
N GLY A 24 5.30 -6.33 -10.35
CA GLY A 24 6.64 -6.77 -10.71
C GLY A 24 6.84 -6.75 -12.22
N HIS A 25 8.02 -7.17 -12.67
CA HIS A 25 8.40 -7.10 -14.09
C HIS A 25 7.45 -7.87 -15.03
N HIS A 26 7.01 -9.07 -14.63
CA HIS A 26 6.20 -9.97 -15.48
C HIS A 26 4.77 -10.20 -14.96
N ALA A 27 4.45 -9.72 -13.76
CA ALA A 27 3.20 -10.04 -13.09
C ALA A 27 2.79 -8.94 -12.10
N ARG A 28 1.56 -9.05 -11.60
CA ARG A 28 1.00 -8.17 -10.57
C ARG A 28 0.17 -8.98 -9.59
N THR A 29 0.02 -8.49 -8.37
CA THR A 29 -0.95 -9.04 -7.42
C THR A 29 -2.37 -8.63 -7.84
N PRO A 30 -3.42 -9.30 -7.33
CA PRO A 30 -4.75 -8.72 -7.26
C PRO A 30 -4.73 -7.33 -6.60
N LEU A 31 -5.64 -6.45 -7.03
CA LEU A 31 -5.88 -5.16 -6.39
C LEU A 31 -6.94 -5.35 -5.30
N VAL A 32 -6.61 -5.03 -4.06
CA VAL A 32 -7.47 -5.21 -2.89
C VAL A 32 -8.07 -3.87 -2.48
N CYS A 33 -9.40 -3.79 -2.37
CA CYS A 33 -10.05 -2.63 -1.78
C CYS A 33 -9.98 -2.71 -0.26
N ILE A 34 -9.42 -1.67 0.36
CA ILE A 34 -9.32 -1.54 1.81
C ILE A 34 -10.47 -0.67 2.30
N ALA A 35 -11.34 -1.26 3.12
CA ALA A 35 -12.40 -0.51 3.77
C ALA A 35 -11.81 0.40 4.87
N GLY A 36 -11.96 1.72 4.72
CA GLY A 36 -11.50 2.70 5.71
C GLY A 36 -9.96 2.80 5.81
N THR A 37 -9.47 3.24 6.96
CA THR A 37 -8.02 3.47 7.17
C THR A 37 -7.27 2.17 7.43
N LEU A 38 -6.14 1.98 6.74
CA LEU A 38 -5.22 0.87 6.95
C LEU A 38 -4.32 1.13 8.17
N ASN A 39 -4.34 0.23 9.14
CA ASN A 39 -3.41 0.20 10.27
C ASN A 39 -2.46 -1.00 10.14
N SER A 40 -1.44 -1.11 11.00
CA SER A 40 -0.43 -2.17 10.91
C SER A 40 -1.00 -3.59 11.01
N GLN A 41 -1.98 -3.80 11.89
CA GLN A 41 -2.57 -5.13 12.08
C GLN A 41 -3.39 -5.54 10.84
N ARG A 42 -4.18 -4.61 10.31
CA ARG A 42 -4.91 -4.81 9.06
C ARG A 42 -3.99 -4.92 7.86
N TYR A 43 -2.83 -4.25 7.87
CA TYR A 43 -1.84 -4.44 6.83
C TYR A 43 -1.34 -5.88 6.79
N ILE A 44 -1.21 -6.55 7.94
CA ILE A 44 -0.86 -7.98 7.98
C ILE A 44 -2.00 -8.83 7.42
N PHE A 45 -3.19 -8.74 8.04
CA PHE A 45 -4.29 -9.66 7.75
C PHE A 45 -5.03 -9.39 6.43
N ASP A 46 -5.16 -8.12 6.03
CA ASP A 46 -5.92 -7.74 4.83
C ASP A 46 -5.00 -7.71 3.59
N VAL A 47 -3.67 -7.61 3.76
CA VAL A 47 -2.73 -7.37 2.65
C VAL A 47 -1.55 -8.35 2.62
N LEU A 48 -0.72 -8.41 3.67
CA LEU A 48 0.52 -9.19 3.62
C LEU A 48 0.26 -10.69 3.54
N GLU A 49 -0.49 -11.22 4.50
CA GLU A 49 -0.80 -12.66 4.57
C GLU A 49 -1.59 -13.18 3.36
N PRO A 50 -2.70 -12.55 2.95
CA PRO A 50 -3.50 -13.09 1.86
C PRO A 50 -2.97 -12.79 0.46
N VAL A 51 -2.15 -11.75 0.28
CA VAL A 51 -1.79 -11.26 -1.07
C VAL A 51 -0.29 -11.13 -1.29
N ALA A 52 0.42 -10.36 -0.46
CA ALA A 52 1.83 -10.08 -0.71
C ALA A 52 2.70 -11.33 -0.53
N LEU A 53 2.56 -12.04 0.59
CA LEU A 53 3.38 -13.20 0.92
C LEU A 53 3.20 -14.36 -0.08
N PRO A 54 1.97 -14.79 -0.44
CA PRO A 54 1.80 -15.86 -1.43
C PRO A 54 2.39 -15.48 -2.80
N TYR A 55 2.25 -14.22 -3.21
CA TYR A 55 2.82 -13.75 -4.46
C TYR A 55 4.35 -13.79 -4.44
N LEU A 56 4.97 -13.29 -3.36
CA LEU A 56 6.43 -13.27 -3.22
C LEU A 56 7.03 -14.67 -3.09
N GLN A 57 6.37 -15.56 -2.34
CA GLN A 57 6.79 -16.97 -2.17
C GLN A 57 6.74 -17.76 -3.48
N GLY A 58 5.89 -17.36 -4.44
CA GLY A 58 5.84 -17.93 -5.78
C GLY A 58 7.00 -17.51 -6.70
N LEU A 59 7.86 -16.59 -6.27
CA LEU A 59 8.97 -16.07 -7.07
C LEU A 59 10.31 -16.61 -6.54
N ALA A 60 11.14 -17.14 -7.44
CA ALA A 60 12.45 -17.71 -7.07
C ALA A 60 13.40 -16.68 -6.42
N THR A 61 13.34 -15.43 -6.88
CA THR A 61 14.12 -14.31 -6.34
C THR A 61 13.25 -13.06 -6.31
N ALA A 62 12.69 -12.75 -5.14
CA ALA A 62 11.88 -11.55 -4.94
C ALA A 62 12.51 -10.60 -3.92
N ILE A 63 12.45 -9.30 -4.23
CA ILE A 63 12.70 -8.23 -3.27
C ILE A 63 11.37 -7.50 -3.10
N PHE A 64 10.87 -7.46 -1.87
CA PHE A 64 9.67 -6.71 -1.56
C PHE A 64 10.04 -5.25 -1.28
N GLN A 65 9.48 -4.33 -2.07
CA GLN A 65 9.69 -2.90 -1.91
C GLN A 65 8.36 -2.21 -1.61
N GLN A 66 8.37 -1.35 -0.59
CA GLN A 66 7.22 -0.54 -0.15
C GLN A 66 7.73 0.80 0.41
N ASP A 67 6.82 1.76 0.60
CA ASP A 67 7.15 3.02 1.25
C ASP A 67 7.29 2.88 2.78
N ASN A 68 7.73 3.96 3.44
CA ASN A 68 7.88 4.00 4.90
C ASN A 68 6.61 4.45 5.64
N ALA A 69 5.42 4.18 5.08
CA ALA A 69 4.18 4.52 5.79
C ALA A 69 4.12 3.82 7.15
N ARG A 70 3.58 4.51 8.17
CA ARG A 70 3.56 4.01 9.56
C ARG A 70 3.01 2.59 9.70
N PRO A 71 1.92 2.20 8.99
CA PRO A 71 1.44 0.83 9.01
C PRO A 71 2.50 -0.19 8.59
N HIS A 72 3.30 0.11 7.57
CA HIS A 72 4.25 -0.79 6.91
C HIS A 72 5.54 -1.04 7.70
N VAL A 73 6.00 -0.03 8.45
CA VAL A 73 7.26 -0.09 9.21
C VAL A 73 7.06 -0.35 10.71
N ALA A 74 5.83 -0.61 11.13
CA ALA A 74 5.55 -0.93 12.53
C ALA A 74 6.25 -2.23 12.94
N ARG A 75 6.71 -2.29 14.21
CA ARG A 75 7.41 -3.46 14.76
C ARG A 75 6.63 -4.76 14.57
N ILE A 76 5.30 -4.71 14.71
CA ILE A 76 4.40 -5.85 14.53
C ILE A 76 4.51 -6.41 13.09
N VAL A 77 4.65 -5.55 12.08
CA VAL A 77 4.79 -5.95 10.67
C VAL A 77 6.17 -6.54 10.40
N GLN A 78 7.21 -5.95 10.99
CA GLN A 78 8.59 -6.43 10.84
C GLN A 78 8.83 -7.79 11.51
N SER A 79 8.09 -8.10 12.58
CA SER A 79 8.17 -9.40 13.26
C SER A 79 7.31 -10.51 12.64
N SER A 80 6.48 -10.19 11.65
CA SER A 80 5.60 -11.14 10.96
C SER A 80 6.24 -11.73 9.69
N SER A 81 7.50 -11.41 9.40
CA SER A 81 8.25 -11.89 8.23
C SER A 81 9.14 -13.09 8.57
#